data_AF-A0A524I9Q7-F1
#
_entry.id   AF-A0A524I9Q7-F1
#
_cell.length_a   1.000
_cell.length_b   1.000
_cell.length_c   1.000
_cell.angle_alpha   90.00
_cell.angle_beta   90.00
_cell.angle_gamma   90.00
#
_symmetry.space_group_name_H-M   'P 1'
#
loop_
_entity.id
_entity.type
_entity.pdbx_description
1 polymer ?
#
loop_
_entity_poly.entity_id
_entity_poly.type
_entity_poly.pdbx_seq_one_letter_code
_entity_poly.pdbx_strand_id
1 'polypeptide(L)' 'MPVHNTEVAEMFSRLAELLEIQGANPFRIRAYRKAAQTIEGLP' A
#
# COMPACT_ATOMS: atom_id res chain seq x y z
N MET A 1 17.90 5.14 10.73
CA MET A 1 17.22 3.83 10.79
C MET A 1 17.06 3.34 9.35
N PRO A 2 17.41 2.09 9.03
CA PRO A 2 17.06 1.52 7.73
C PRO A 2 15.54 1.40 7.64
N VAL A 3 14.97 1.76 6.49
CA VAL A 3 13.55 1.58 6.21
C VAL A 3 13.33 0.10 5.88
N HIS A 4 12.43 -0.56 6.61
CA HIS A 4 12.10 -1.96 6.36
C HIS A 4 11.01 -2.08 5.28
N ASN A 5 11.08 -3.14 4.46
CA ASN A 5 10.05 -3.42 3.45
C ASN A 5 8.64 -3.47 4.06
N THR A 6 8.52 -3.98 5.29
CA THR A 6 7.28 -4.01 6.06
C THR A 6 6.71 -2.62 6.34
N GLU A 7 7.55 -1.65 6.73
CA GLU A 7 7.14 -0.27 6.97
C GLU A 7 6.63 0.40 5.67
N VAL A 8 7.29 0.12 4.55
CA VAL A 8 6.86 0.62 3.25
C VAL A 8 5.53 -0.01 2.85
N ALA A 9 5.39 -1.33 2.98
CA ALA A 9 4.16 -2.05 2.67
C ALA A 9 2.97 -1.53 3.49
N GLU A 10 3.15 -1.28 4.79
CA GLU A 10 2.13 -0.68 5.65
C GLU A 10 1.70 0.70 5.15
N MET A 11 2.65 1.54 4.74
CA MET A 11 2.35 2.88 4.22
C MET A 11 1.51 2.80 2.94
N PHE A 12 1.82 1.88 2.03
CA PHE A 12 1.03 1.61 0.82
C PHE A 12 -0.38 1.10 1.16
N SER A 13 -0.51 0.24 2.16
CA SER A 13 -1.81 -0.26 2.64
C SER A 13 -2.68 0.87 3.19
N ARG A 14 -2.13 1.69 4.10
CA ARG A 14 -2.83 2.85 4.68
C ARG A 14 -3.26 3.87 3.63
N LEU A 15 -2.41 4.12 2.62
CA LEU A 15 -2.78 4.98 1.50
C LEU A 15 -3.96 4.42 0.70
N ALA A 16 -4.02 3.11 0.48
CA ALA A 16 -5.13 2.48 -0.20
C ALA A 16 -6.45 2.61 0.59
N GLU A 17 -6.41 2.45 1.91
CA GLU A 17 -7.56 2.66 2.80
C GLU A 17 -8.06 4.11 2.75
N LEU A 18 -7.16 5.09 2.83
CA LEU A 18 -7.54 6.50 2.74
C LEU A 18 -8.19 6.82 1.40
N LEU A 19 -7.64 6.28 0.30
CA LEU A 19 -8.22 6.46 -1.04
C LEU A 19 -9.59 5.79 -1.17
N GLU A 20 -9.81 4.66 -0.51
CA GLU A 20 -11.11 3.99 -0.46
C GLU A 20 -12.16 4.81 0.29
N ILE A 21 -11.79 5.37 1.46
CA ILE A 21 -12.65 6.27 2.23
C ILE A 21 -13.01 7.52 1.43
N GLN A 22 -12.06 8.05 0.65
CA GLN A 22 -12.29 9.21 -0.22
C GLN A 22 -13.11 8.89 -1.47
N GLY A 23 -13.51 7.64 -1.69
CA GLY A 23 -14.23 7.23 -2.91
C GLY A 23 -13.38 7.40 -4.17
N ALA A 24 -12.06 7.32 -4.05
CA ALA A 24 -11.15 7.46 -5.18
C ALA A 24 -11.31 6.29 -6.17
N ASN A 25 -10.61 6.40 -7.31
CA ASN A 25 -10.69 5.41 -8.37
C ASN A 25 -10.36 3.98 -7.85
N PRO A 26 -11.28 3.00 -7.99
CA PRO A 26 -11.07 1.62 -7.55
C PRO A 26 -9.83 0.94 -8.15
N PHE A 27 -9.43 1.32 -9.37
CA PHE A 27 -8.20 0.83 -9.98
C PHE A 27 -6.95 1.30 -9.21
N ARG A 28 -6.92 2.57 -8.79
CA ARG A 28 -5.80 3.11 -7.98
C ARG A 28 -5.73 2.42 -6.62
N ILE A 29 -6.86 2.26 -5.95
CA ILE A 29 -6.93 1.57 -4.64
C ILE A 29 -6.34 0.16 -4.75
N ARG A 30 -6.78 -0.62 -5.76
CA ARG A 30 -6.24 -1.98 -6.00
C ARG A 30 -4.75 -1.97 -6.32
N ALA A 31 -4.27 -0.98 -7.08
CA ALA A 31 -2.85 -0.86 -7.39
C ALA A 31 -2.00 -0.65 -6.12
N TYR A 32 -2.43 0.24 -5.21
CA TYR A 32 -1.74 0.46 -3.93
C TYR A 32 -1.76 -0.78 -3.03
N ARG A 33 -2.89 -1.51 -2.95
CA ARG A 33 -2.95 -2.79 -2.22
C ARG A 33 -2.01 -3.84 -2.78
N LYS A 34 -1.94 -3.97 -4.11
CA LYS A 34 -1.04 -4.92 -4.77
C LYS A 34 0.43 -4.54 -4.57
N ALA A 35 0.74 -3.24 -4.58
CA ALA A 35 2.08 -2.74 -4.27
C ALA A 35 2.50 -3.10 -2.84
N ALA A 36 1.62 -2.89 -1.85
CA ALA A 36 1.86 -3.28 -0.46
C ALA A 36 2.22 -4.77 -0.34
N GLN A 37 1.40 -5.65 -0.91
CA GLN A 37 1.63 -7.11 -0.91
C GLN A 37 2.94 -7.51 -1.60
N THR A 38 3.27 -6.83 -2.70
CA THR A 38 4.50 -7.12 -3.45
C THR A 38 5.72 -6.76 -2.62
N ILE A 39 5.71 -5.59 -1.98
CA ILE A 39 6.82 -5.09 -1.17
C ILE A 39 7.00 -5.91 0.11
N GLU A 40 5.89 -6.32 0.75
CA GLU A 40 5.91 -7.19 1.93
C GLU A 40 6.57 -8.55 1.64
N GLY A 41 6.41 -9.07 0.42
CA GLY A 41 7.04 -10.32 -0.02
C GLY A 41 8.52 -10.20 -0.45
N LEU A 42 9.11 -9.00 -0.42
CA LEU A 42 10.52 -8.81 -0.78
C LEU A 42 11.44 -9.16 0.41
N PRO A 43 12.52 -9.92 0.18
CA PRO A 43 13.50 -10.28 1.20
C PRO A 43 14.29 -9.08 1.73
#